data_AF-A0A0G4FKF2-F1
#
_entry.id   AF-A0A0G4FKF2-F1
#
_cell.length_a   1.000
_cell.length_b   1.000
_cell.length_c   1.000
_cell.angle_alpha   90.00
_cell.angle_beta   90.00
_cell.angle_gamma   90.00
#
_symmetry.space_group_name_H-M   'P 1'
#
loop_
_entity.id
_entity.type
_entity.pdbx_description
1 polymer ?
#
loop_
_entity_poly.entity_id
_entity_poly.type
_entity_poly.pdbx_seq_one_letter_code
_entity_poly.pdbx_strand_id
1 'polypeptide(L)'
;MNGDLPAPRVYGDNGENTQTRYFAFSALLPDMGLALQNLPELAQRRETFGLAWFCALRLKNQVPKNVPVDLRPCKIDLSGTSGLSHRVLHLFLDVLPFSVEALTLDAVAVKGPALPLLVRFLERLHEQRAAGGTPGEGGPRLKSLTFAEGALGFEEPPVIFPFMLPLLESLCLRGNPLGTGRLSGLRGKDLARPLSEGITEGKAAGVKELDLEKTGLAKEGLEMICEGIKGCEKGP
;
A
#
# COMPACT_ATOMS: atom_id res chain seq x y z
N MET A 1 -2.16 36.01 -54.41
CA MET A 1 -2.07 34.87 -53.47
C MET A 1 -0.61 34.69 -53.12
N ASN A 2 -0.16 35.31 -52.02
CA ASN A 2 1.14 35.07 -51.40
C ASN A 2 0.82 34.69 -49.95
N GLY A 3 1.12 33.45 -49.58
CA GLY A 3 0.85 32.90 -48.25
C GLY A 3 2.11 32.97 -47.40
N ASP A 4 2.06 33.79 -46.35
CA ASP A 4 3.07 33.80 -45.29
C ASP A 4 2.67 32.76 -44.23
N LEU A 5 3.48 31.71 -44.11
CA LEU A 5 3.45 30.77 -43.00
C LEU A 5 4.12 31.42 -41.77
N PRO A 6 3.50 31.39 -40.57
CA PRO A 6 4.15 31.89 -39.38
C PRO A 6 5.24 30.92 -38.89
N ALA A 7 6.37 31.50 -38.47
CA ALA A 7 7.53 30.79 -37.93
C ALA A 7 7.19 29.93 -36.70
N PRO A 8 7.94 28.83 -36.46
CA PRO A 8 7.70 27.95 -35.33
C PRO A 8 7.99 28.67 -34.00
N ARG A 9 7.04 28.58 -33.06
CA ARG A 9 7.24 28.96 -31.67
C ARG A 9 8.26 28.01 -31.05
N VAL A 10 9.44 28.53 -30.74
CA VAL A 10 10.41 27.89 -29.86
C VAL A 10 9.73 27.73 -28.50
N TYR A 11 9.36 26.50 -28.15
CA TYR A 11 9.01 26.17 -26.77
C TYR A 11 10.30 26.27 -25.95
N GLY A 12 10.37 27.31 -25.14
CA GLY A 12 11.41 27.50 -24.15
C GLY A 12 11.50 26.28 -23.23
N ASP A 13 12.74 25.82 -23.10
CA ASP A 13 13.23 24.76 -22.24
C ASP A 13 12.67 24.89 -20.81
N ASN A 14 11.79 23.95 -20.43
CA ASN A 14 11.33 23.79 -19.05
C ASN A 14 12.28 22.91 -18.22
N GLY A 15 13.40 22.44 -18.78
CA GLY A 15 14.35 21.53 -18.13
C GLY A 15 15.07 22.17 -16.94
N GLU A 16 15.51 23.42 -17.07
CA GLU A 16 16.34 24.09 -16.06
C GLU A 16 15.58 24.36 -14.74
N ASN A 17 14.30 24.70 -14.80
CA ASN A 17 13.52 25.04 -13.59
C ASN A 17 13.20 23.81 -12.73
N THR A 18 13.02 22.64 -13.35
CA THR A 18 12.89 21.36 -12.64
C THR A 18 14.21 20.90 -12.04
N GLN A 19 15.33 21.05 -12.76
CA GLN A 19 16.67 20.65 -12.31
C GLN A 19 17.10 21.47 -11.09
N THR A 20 16.95 22.80 -11.13
CA THR A 20 17.35 23.71 -10.05
C THR A 20 16.50 23.52 -8.78
N ARG A 21 15.20 23.23 -8.92
CA ARG A 21 14.34 22.86 -7.79
C ARG A 21 14.77 21.52 -7.18
N TYR A 22 15.08 20.53 -8.02
CA TYR A 22 15.53 19.22 -7.56
C TYR A 22 16.86 19.30 -6.79
N PHE A 23 17.76 20.20 -7.21
CA PHE A 23 19.01 20.50 -6.50
C PHE A 23 18.77 21.22 -5.17
N ALA A 24 17.93 22.27 -5.14
CA ALA A 24 17.62 23.02 -3.92
C ALA A 24 17.01 22.13 -2.81
N PHE A 25 16.04 21.27 -3.16
CA PHE A 25 15.45 20.33 -2.19
C PHE A 25 16.41 19.21 -1.77
N SER A 26 17.38 18.85 -2.62
CA SER A 26 18.39 17.84 -2.29
C SER A 26 19.47 18.32 -1.33
N ALA A 27 19.80 19.60 -1.40
CA ALA A 27 20.72 20.24 -0.46
C ALA A 27 20.05 20.47 0.91
N LEU A 28 18.73 20.66 0.94
CA LEU A 28 17.99 20.93 2.18
C LEU A 28 17.76 19.70 3.07
N LEU A 29 17.78 18.48 2.52
CA LEU A 29 17.42 17.27 3.30
C LEU A 29 18.40 16.93 4.44
N PRO A 30 19.73 16.99 4.26
CA PRO A 30 20.69 16.83 5.35
C PRO A 30 20.55 17.93 6.41
N ASP A 31 20.33 19.18 5.98
CA ASP A 31 20.19 20.33 6.88
C ASP A 31 18.84 20.35 7.63
N MET A 32 17.79 19.74 7.05
CA MET A 32 16.48 19.62 7.70
C MET A 32 16.41 18.46 8.71
N GLY A 33 17.46 17.65 8.85
CA GLY A 33 17.48 16.53 9.81
C GLY A 33 16.33 15.52 9.62
N LEU A 34 15.76 15.45 8.40
CA LEU A 34 14.61 14.59 8.11
C LEU A 34 15.08 13.14 7.99
N ALA A 35 15.26 12.50 9.14
CA ALA A 35 15.44 11.07 9.24
C ALA A 35 14.20 10.34 8.68
N LEU A 36 14.38 9.12 8.17
CA LEU A 36 13.29 8.18 7.86
C LEU A 36 12.24 8.08 8.97
N GLN A 37 12.66 8.35 10.20
CA GLN A 37 11.84 8.39 11.40
C GLN A 37 10.67 9.37 11.29
N ASN A 38 10.78 10.42 10.47
CA ASN A 38 9.75 11.44 10.28
C ASN A 38 8.84 11.16 9.09
N LEU A 39 9.18 10.20 8.23
CA LEU A 39 8.37 9.84 7.05
C LEU A 39 6.90 9.52 7.41
N PRO A 40 6.60 8.79 8.51
CA PRO A 40 5.22 8.51 8.90
C PRO A 40 4.44 9.78 9.25
N GLU A 41 5.04 10.67 10.05
CA GLU A 41 4.42 11.92 10.44
C GLU A 41 4.16 12.83 9.23
N LEU A 42 5.13 12.90 8.31
CA LEU A 42 4.99 13.69 7.09
C LEU A 42 3.92 13.14 6.14
N ALA A 43 3.77 11.81 6.06
CA ALA A 43 2.80 11.15 5.20
C ALA A 43 1.35 11.29 5.71
N GLN A 44 1.17 11.47 7.01
CA GLN A 44 -0.15 11.61 7.62
C GLN A 44 -0.79 12.98 7.36
N ARG A 45 0.02 14.05 7.23
CA ARG A 45 -0.52 15.40 7.02
C ARG A 45 -0.49 15.79 5.55
N ARG A 46 -1.62 16.33 5.07
CA ARG A 46 -1.77 16.75 3.68
C ARG A 46 -0.75 17.81 3.26
N GLU A 47 -0.41 18.72 4.17
CA GLU A 47 0.51 19.83 3.92
C GLU A 47 1.96 19.35 3.75
N THR A 48 2.31 18.22 4.38
CA THR A 48 3.66 17.66 4.37
C THR A 48 3.81 16.43 3.47
N PHE A 49 2.71 15.94 2.88
CA PHE A 49 2.72 14.74 2.05
C PHE A 49 3.69 14.82 0.87
N GLY A 50 3.82 15.99 0.23
CA GLY A 50 4.76 16.20 -0.86
C GLY A 50 6.22 15.99 -0.43
N LEU A 51 6.56 16.40 0.80
CA LEU A 51 7.87 16.14 1.40
C LEU A 51 8.05 14.66 1.71
N ALA A 52 7.02 14.00 2.26
CA ALA A 52 7.04 12.55 2.49
C ALA A 52 7.33 11.78 1.20
N TRP A 53 6.63 12.13 0.12
CA TRP A 53 6.86 11.55 -1.20
C TRP A 53 8.28 11.79 -1.72
N PHE A 54 8.78 13.02 -1.61
CA PHE A 54 10.13 13.36 -2.05
C PHE A 54 11.20 12.58 -1.28
N CYS A 55 11.04 12.45 0.04
CA CYS A 55 11.90 11.62 0.88
C CYS A 55 11.87 10.15 0.43
N ALA A 56 10.68 9.57 0.21
CA ALA A 56 10.54 8.20 -0.26
C ALA A 56 11.18 7.97 -1.65
N LEU A 57 10.98 8.89 -2.59
CA LEU A 57 11.62 8.85 -3.91
C LEU A 57 13.15 8.90 -3.83
N ARG A 58 13.69 9.75 -2.94
CA ARG A 58 15.14 9.81 -2.69
C ARG A 58 15.65 8.51 -2.13
N LEU A 59 14.98 7.91 -1.16
CA LEU A 59 15.36 6.62 -0.59
C LEU A 59 15.37 5.50 -1.65
N LYS A 60 14.35 5.48 -2.52
CA LYS A 60 14.31 4.54 -3.65
C LYS A 60 15.52 4.68 -4.60
N ASN A 61 16.05 5.90 -4.76
CA ASN A 61 17.13 6.21 -5.70
C ASN A 61 18.53 6.30 -5.06
N GLN A 62 18.63 6.44 -3.73
CA GLN A 62 19.88 6.65 -2.99
C GLN A 62 20.37 5.41 -2.23
N VAL A 63 19.77 4.24 -2.45
CA VAL A 63 20.35 2.98 -1.98
C VAL A 63 21.24 2.43 -3.10
N PRO A 64 22.58 2.70 -3.12
CA PRO A 64 23.49 1.85 -3.86
C PRO A 64 23.26 0.42 -3.39
N LYS A 65 23.18 -0.52 -4.33
CA LYS A 65 22.89 -1.95 -4.07
C LYS A 65 23.79 -2.62 -3.00
N ASN A 66 24.85 -1.94 -2.54
CA ASN A 66 25.92 -2.47 -1.70
C ASN A 66 26.10 -1.76 -0.35
N VAL A 67 25.27 -0.77 0.01
CA VAL A 67 25.34 -0.14 1.35
C VAL A 67 24.08 -0.51 2.13
N PRO A 68 24.20 -1.27 3.24
CA PRO A 68 23.10 -1.51 4.15
C PRO A 68 22.76 -0.19 4.83
N VAL A 69 21.84 0.56 4.25
CA VAL A 69 21.15 1.60 5.00
C VAL A 69 20.30 0.84 6.02
N ASP A 70 20.58 1.06 7.31
CA ASP A 70 19.81 0.50 8.42
C ASP A 70 18.42 1.18 8.43
N LEU A 71 17.59 0.80 7.48
CA LEU A 71 16.21 1.22 7.36
C LEU A 71 15.46 0.47 8.47
N ARG A 72 15.41 1.09 9.65
CA ARG A 72 14.58 0.60 10.75
C ARG A 72 13.16 0.30 10.24
N PRO A 73 12.48 -0.70 10.82
CA PRO A 73 11.09 -0.99 10.55
C PRO A 73 10.26 0.29 10.41
N CYS A 74 9.82 0.59 9.19
CA CYS A 74 9.05 1.79 8.91
C CYS A 74 7.57 1.44 8.94
N LYS A 75 6.84 2.06 9.87
CA LYS A 75 5.38 2.00 9.93
C LYS A 75 4.84 3.24 9.25
N ILE A 76 4.08 3.09 8.19
CA ILE A 76 3.52 4.21 7.45
C ILE A 76 2.01 4.22 7.64
N ASP A 77 1.50 5.32 8.16
CA ASP A 77 0.08 5.51 8.36
C ASP A 77 -0.46 6.49 7.32
N LEU A 78 -1.30 5.99 6.40
CA LEU A 78 -2.03 6.79 5.41
C LEU A 78 -3.51 6.94 5.79
N SER A 79 -3.90 6.62 7.03
CA SER A 79 -5.24 6.94 7.53
C SER A 79 -5.46 8.46 7.61
N GLY A 80 -6.69 8.90 7.38
CA GLY A 80 -7.03 10.33 7.41
C GLY A 80 -6.55 11.10 6.18
N THR A 81 -6.04 10.42 5.16
CA THR A 81 -5.64 11.03 3.88
C THR A 81 -6.84 11.39 2.98
N SER A 82 -8.05 11.35 3.52
CA SER A 82 -9.25 11.93 2.94
C SER A 82 -8.98 13.34 2.39
N GLY A 83 -9.21 13.54 1.09
CA GLY A 83 -8.92 14.80 0.40
C GLY A 83 -7.59 14.85 -0.36
N LEU A 84 -6.74 13.82 -0.28
CA LEU A 84 -5.67 13.62 -1.25
C LEU A 84 -6.23 13.10 -2.58
N SER A 85 -5.60 13.50 -3.69
CA SER A 85 -5.95 12.93 -4.99
C SER A 85 -5.37 11.52 -5.14
N HIS A 86 -6.07 10.64 -5.86
CA HIS A 86 -5.62 9.26 -6.08
C HIS A 86 -4.25 9.21 -6.78
N ARG A 87 -3.94 10.21 -7.62
CA ARG A 87 -2.64 10.34 -8.30
C ARG A 87 -1.48 10.57 -7.32
N VAL A 88 -1.72 11.34 -6.27
CA VAL A 88 -0.70 11.67 -5.27
C VAL A 88 -0.42 10.46 -4.38
N LEU A 89 -1.46 9.73 -3.96
CA LEU A 89 -1.31 8.45 -3.24
C LEU A 89 -0.63 7.39 -4.11
N HIS A 90 -0.96 7.34 -5.40
CA HIS A 90 -0.31 6.44 -6.35
C HIS A 90 1.20 6.69 -6.43
N LEU A 91 1.60 7.94 -6.65
CA LEU A 91 3.02 8.31 -6.72
C LEU A 91 3.77 7.92 -5.45
N PHE A 92 3.09 7.92 -4.30
CA PHE A 92 3.64 7.49 -3.03
C PHE A 92 3.79 5.97 -2.91
N LEU A 93 2.73 5.18 -3.19
CA LEU A 93 2.80 3.71 -3.14
C LEU A 93 3.86 3.14 -4.10
N ASP A 94 4.05 3.75 -5.27
CA ASP A 94 5.05 3.32 -6.25
C ASP A 94 6.50 3.51 -5.78
N VAL A 95 6.73 4.48 -4.90
CA VAL A 95 8.06 4.84 -4.39
C VAL A 95 8.31 4.35 -2.97
N LEU A 96 7.33 3.72 -2.33
CA LEU A 96 7.50 3.16 -1.00
C LEU A 96 8.69 2.17 -0.98
N PRO A 97 9.63 2.34 -0.02
CA PRO A 97 10.75 1.43 0.10
C PRO A 97 10.27 0.05 0.58
N PHE A 98 11.00 -1.01 0.19
CA PHE A 98 10.69 -2.39 0.59
C PHE A 98 10.87 -2.67 2.10
N SER A 99 11.52 -1.74 2.81
CA SER A 99 11.71 -1.76 4.26
C SER A 99 10.45 -1.42 5.06
N VAL A 100 9.34 -1.05 4.41
CA VAL A 100 8.06 -0.80 5.10
C VAL A 100 7.56 -2.11 5.68
N GLU A 101 7.37 -2.13 7.00
CA GLU A 101 6.91 -3.32 7.73
C GLU A 101 5.43 -3.26 8.08
N ALA A 102 4.90 -2.07 8.30
CA ALA A 102 3.49 -1.85 8.58
C ALA A 102 2.94 -0.72 7.72
N LEU A 103 1.75 -0.93 7.15
CA LEU A 103 1.06 0.06 6.34
C LEU A 103 -0.40 0.16 6.78
N THR A 104 -0.87 1.38 7.01
CA THR A 104 -2.30 1.67 7.22
C THR A 104 -2.85 2.37 6.00
N LEU A 105 -3.98 1.89 5.46
CA LEU A 105 -4.59 2.40 4.23
C LEU A 105 -5.99 2.95 4.48
N ASP A 106 -6.26 4.14 3.94
CA ASP A 106 -7.60 4.75 3.91
C ASP A 106 -8.36 4.36 2.63
N ALA A 107 -9.67 4.64 2.59
CA ALA A 107 -10.56 4.36 1.46
C ALA A 107 -10.03 4.87 0.12
N VAL A 108 -9.42 6.07 0.12
CA VAL A 108 -8.86 6.73 -1.08
C VAL A 108 -7.71 5.93 -1.68
N ALA A 109 -6.97 5.16 -0.87
CA ALA A 109 -5.84 4.35 -1.32
C ALA A 109 -6.25 2.96 -1.83
N VAL A 110 -7.49 2.53 -1.58
CA VAL A 110 -7.93 1.16 -1.84
C VAL A 110 -9.11 1.07 -2.81
N LYS A 111 -9.91 2.13 -2.97
CA LYS A 111 -11.11 2.13 -3.84
C LYS A 111 -10.88 2.77 -5.20
N GLY A 112 -11.74 2.41 -6.16
CA GLY A 112 -11.85 3.07 -7.46
C GLY A 112 -10.53 3.08 -8.24
N PRO A 113 -10.11 4.22 -8.83
CA PRO A 113 -8.87 4.30 -9.61
C PRO A 113 -7.58 3.94 -8.86
N ALA A 114 -7.59 3.93 -7.52
CA ALA A 114 -6.42 3.56 -6.72
C ALA A 114 -6.27 2.04 -6.57
N LEU A 115 -7.37 1.26 -6.69
CA LEU A 115 -7.36 -0.19 -6.49
C LEU A 115 -6.33 -0.91 -7.39
N PRO A 116 -6.29 -0.71 -8.72
CA PRO A 116 -5.31 -1.39 -9.57
C PRO A 116 -3.86 -1.04 -9.22
N LEU A 117 -3.65 0.14 -8.63
CA LEU A 117 -2.33 0.66 -8.28
C LEU A 117 -1.83 0.02 -6.98
N LEU A 118 -2.74 -0.15 -6.01
CA LEU A 118 -2.48 -0.93 -4.81
C LEU A 118 -2.16 -2.39 -5.16
N VAL A 119 -2.94 -3.01 -6.06
CA VAL A 119 -2.70 -4.38 -6.51
C VAL A 119 -1.31 -4.50 -7.12
N ARG A 120 -0.93 -3.60 -8.03
CA ARG A 120 0.42 -3.59 -8.62
C ARG A 120 1.53 -3.42 -7.58
N PHE A 121 1.30 -2.63 -6.54
CA PHE A 121 2.25 -2.51 -5.43
C PHE A 121 2.40 -3.85 -4.69
N LEU A 122 1.30 -4.53 -4.37
CA LEU A 122 1.33 -5.83 -3.70
C LEU A 122 1.94 -6.94 -4.57
N GLU A 123 1.65 -6.96 -5.87
CA GLU A 123 2.26 -7.88 -6.84
C GLU A 123 3.78 -7.74 -6.86
N ARG A 124 4.30 -6.50 -6.93
CA ARG A 124 5.75 -6.25 -6.84
C ARG A 124 6.37 -6.79 -5.55
N LEU A 125 5.67 -6.65 -4.41
CA LEU A 125 6.15 -7.21 -3.14
C LEU A 125 6.16 -8.75 -3.18
N HIS A 126 5.14 -9.35 -3.80
CA HIS A 126 5.05 -10.78 -3.96
C HIS A 126 6.16 -11.35 -4.85
N GLU A 127 6.38 -10.75 -6.03
CA GLU A 127 7.42 -11.14 -6.98
C GLU A 127 8.81 -11.08 -6.35
N GLN A 128 9.10 -10.04 -5.56
CA GLN A 128 10.38 -9.92 -4.88
C GLN A 128 10.58 -10.94 -3.77
N ARG A 129 9.51 -11.32 -3.06
CA ARG A 129 9.57 -12.41 -2.07
C ARG A 129 9.85 -13.75 -2.76
N ALA A 130 9.22 -14.00 -3.91
CA ALA A 130 9.40 -15.20 -4.70
C ALA A 130 10.79 -15.29 -5.36
N ALA A 131 11.39 -14.15 -5.72
CA ALA A 131 12.73 -14.07 -6.31
C ALA A 131 13.89 -14.45 -5.36
N GLY A 132 13.59 -14.92 -4.15
CA GLY A 132 14.57 -15.56 -3.27
C GLY A 132 15.52 -14.58 -2.56
N GLY A 133 15.10 -13.33 -2.34
CA GLY A 133 15.82 -12.44 -1.43
C GLY A 133 16.01 -13.15 -0.08
N THR A 134 17.26 -13.35 0.33
CA THR A 134 17.56 -14.04 1.59
C THR A 134 16.88 -13.30 2.75
N PRO A 135 16.34 -14.02 3.75
CA PRO A 135 15.79 -13.40 4.96
C PRO A 135 16.91 -12.63 5.69
N GLY A 136 17.07 -11.35 5.38
CA GLY A 136 18.17 -10.52 5.89
C GLY A 136 18.72 -9.51 4.88
N GLU A 137 18.78 -9.84 3.59
CA GLU A 137 19.34 -8.96 2.54
C GLU A 137 18.25 -8.17 1.81
N GLY A 138 17.50 -7.35 2.54
CA GLY A 138 16.72 -6.26 1.93
C GLY A 138 15.47 -6.67 1.13
N GLY A 139 14.97 -7.90 1.28
CA GLY A 139 13.68 -8.31 0.71
C GLY A 139 12.46 -7.56 1.27
N PRO A 140 11.28 -7.67 0.64
CA PRO A 140 10.03 -7.04 1.07
C PRO A 140 9.69 -7.39 2.51
N ARG A 141 9.46 -6.38 3.35
CA ARG A 141 9.22 -6.58 4.79
C ARG A 141 7.79 -6.33 5.25
N LEU A 142 6.85 -6.10 4.34
CA LEU A 142 5.47 -5.80 4.73
C LEU A 142 4.88 -6.99 5.50
N LYS A 143 4.70 -6.82 6.80
CA LYS A 143 4.20 -7.82 7.75
C LYS A 143 2.83 -7.44 8.31
N SER A 144 2.53 -6.15 8.40
CA SER A 144 1.28 -5.67 8.95
C SER A 144 0.55 -4.79 7.96
N LEU A 145 -0.71 -5.10 7.69
CA LEU A 145 -1.60 -4.24 6.91
C LEU A 145 -2.86 -3.94 7.72
N THR A 146 -3.16 -2.65 7.85
CA THR A 146 -4.37 -2.17 8.51
C THR A 146 -5.20 -1.39 7.51
N PHE A 147 -6.49 -1.70 7.42
CA PHE A 147 -7.44 -0.87 6.69
C PHE A 147 -8.18 0.04 7.67
N ALA A 148 -8.28 1.32 7.35
CA ALA A 148 -9.13 2.24 8.12
C ALA A 148 -10.59 1.75 8.10
N GLU A 149 -11.39 2.17 9.08
CA GLU A 149 -12.80 1.81 9.17
C GLU A 149 -13.56 2.27 7.91
N GLY A 150 -14.30 1.35 7.27
CA GLY A 150 -14.99 1.61 6.01
C GLY A 150 -14.10 1.79 4.76
N ALA A 151 -12.79 1.57 4.87
CA ALA A 151 -11.87 1.65 3.75
C ALA A 151 -12.12 0.57 2.69
N LEU A 152 -12.51 -0.64 3.07
CA LEU A 152 -12.86 -1.71 2.15
C LEU A 152 -14.37 -1.70 1.85
N GLY A 153 -14.71 -1.93 0.58
CA GLY A 153 -16.06 -2.21 0.11
C GLY A 153 -16.19 -3.66 -0.36
N PHE A 154 -17.12 -3.89 -1.29
CA PHE A 154 -17.43 -5.24 -1.81
C PHE A 154 -16.58 -5.66 -3.00
N GLU A 155 -15.88 -4.72 -3.64
CA GLU A 155 -15.14 -4.96 -4.88
C GLU A 155 -13.66 -5.23 -4.61
N GLU A 156 -13.13 -4.66 -3.53
CA GLU A 156 -11.72 -4.66 -3.21
C GLU A 156 -11.23 -6.01 -2.64
N PRO A 157 -11.91 -6.66 -1.67
CA PRO A 157 -11.40 -7.87 -1.02
C PRO A 157 -11.05 -9.03 -1.97
N PRO A 158 -11.90 -9.40 -2.97
CA PRO A 158 -11.56 -10.47 -3.91
C PRO A 158 -10.29 -10.21 -4.72
N VAL A 159 -9.97 -8.93 -4.96
CA VAL A 159 -8.82 -8.53 -5.78
C VAL A 159 -7.57 -8.38 -4.92
N ILE A 160 -7.68 -7.84 -3.69
CA ILE A 160 -6.52 -7.55 -2.84
C ILE A 160 -6.04 -8.78 -2.08
N PHE A 161 -6.95 -9.57 -1.50
CA PHE A 161 -6.62 -10.68 -0.58
C PHE A 161 -5.63 -11.70 -1.15
N PRO A 162 -5.75 -12.15 -2.42
CA PRO A 162 -4.82 -13.12 -3.00
C PRO A 162 -3.35 -12.67 -2.97
N PHE A 163 -3.09 -11.37 -3.11
CA PHE A 163 -1.73 -10.82 -3.17
C PHE A 163 -1.20 -10.43 -1.80
N MET A 164 -2.07 -9.96 -0.90
CA MET A 164 -1.63 -9.51 0.43
C MET A 164 -1.45 -10.65 1.43
N LEU A 165 -2.30 -11.67 1.44
CA LEU A 165 -2.29 -12.70 2.49
C LEU A 165 -0.93 -13.40 2.59
N PRO A 166 -0.26 -13.77 1.48
CA PRO A 166 1.06 -14.40 1.53
C PRO A 166 2.16 -13.51 2.10
N LEU A 167 1.92 -12.19 2.25
CA LEU A 167 2.91 -11.24 2.74
C LEU A 167 2.87 -11.09 4.26
N LEU A 168 1.70 -11.25 4.87
CA LEU A 168 1.40 -10.67 6.19
C LEU A 168 1.56 -11.65 7.36
N GLU A 169 1.91 -11.07 8.50
CA GLU A 169 1.84 -11.64 9.84
C GLU A 169 0.67 -11.06 10.66
N SER A 170 0.24 -9.84 10.36
CA SER A 170 -0.85 -9.16 11.05
C SER A 170 -1.78 -8.47 10.05
N LEU A 171 -3.07 -8.73 10.15
CA LEU A 171 -4.10 -8.16 9.28
C LEU A 171 -5.24 -7.59 10.13
N CYS A 172 -5.46 -6.27 10.02
CA CYS A 172 -6.57 -5.60 10.67
C CYS A 172 -7.63 -5.17 9.66
N LEU A 173 -8.83 -5.76 9.78
CA LEU A 173 -10.02 -5.48 8.98
C LEU A 173 -11.13 -4.82 9.81
N ARG A 174 -10.80 -4.33 11.01
CA ARG A 174 -11.73 -3.73 11.95
C ARG A 174 -12.64 -2.69 11.29
N GLY A 175 -13.95 -2.78 11.54
CA GLY A 175 -14.93 -1.81 11.05
C GLY A 175 -15.13 -1.81 9.52
N ASN A 176 -14.56 -2.77 8.79
CA ASN A 176 -14.79 -2.92 7.37
C ASN A 176 -15.88 -3.96 7.12
N PRO A 177 -16.93 -3.65 6.32
CA PRO A 177 -18.03 -4.58 6.11
C PRO A 177 -17.56 -5.80 5.31
N LEU A 178 -17.40 -6.94 5.99
CA LEU A 178 -17.08 -8.23 5.36
C LEU A 178 -18.30 -9.17 5.32
N GLY A 179 -19.28 -8.94 6.20
CA GLY A 179 -20.49 -9.73 6.24
C GLY A 179 -21.46 -9.40 5.10
N THR A 180 -22.53 -10.19 5.02
CA THR A 180 -23.67 -9.95 4.13
C THR A 180 -24.41 -8.69 4.57
N GLY A 181 -23.95 -7.54 4.08
CA GLY A 181 -24.50 -6.25 4.44
C GLY A 181 -26.02 -6.20 4.23
N ARG A 182 -26.77 -5.78 5.26
CA ARG A 182 -28.17 -5.34 5.13
C ARG A 182 -28.32 -4.07 4.28
N LEU A 183 -27.20 -3.47 3.87
CA LEU A 183 -27.14 -2.25 3.07
C LEU A 183 -27.04 -2.63 1.58
N SER A 184 -28.14 -2.39 0.87
CA SER A 184 -28.40 -2.64 -0.55
C SER A 184 -28.70 -4.11 -0.91
N GLY A 185 -29.71 -4.32 -1.76
CA GLY A 185 -30.32 -5.61 -2.11
C GLY A 185 -29.43 -6.64 -2.82
N LEU A 186 -28.12 -6.66 -2.56
CA LEU A 186 -27.17 -7.69 -2.98
C LEU A 186 -27.12 -8.81 -1.93
N ARG A 187 -28.24 -9.53 -1.78
CA ARG A 187 -28.20 -10.84 -1.09
C ARG A 187 -27.23 -11.74 -1.86
N GLY A 188 -26.14 -12.15 -1.23
CA GLY A 188 -25.32 -13.26 -1.74
C GLY A 188 -23.85 -12.97 -2.08
N LYS A 189 -23.32 -11.77 -1.82
CA LYS A 189 -21.86 -11.57 -1.83
C LYS A 189 -21.32 -11.58 -0.41
N ASP A 190 -20.95 -12.78 0.03
CA ASP A 190 -20.20 -12.95 1.28
C ASP A 190 -18.74 -12.56 1.02
N LEU A 191 -18.28 -11.44 1.59
CA LEU A 191 -16.88 -11.02 1.48
C LEU A 191 -15.97 -11.75 2.46
N ALA A 192 -16.54 -12.55 3.37
CA ALA A 192 -15.77 -13.54 4.11
C ALA A 192 -15.18 -14.59 3.17
N ARG A 193 -15.85 -14.88 2.05
CA ARG A 193 -15.46 -15.95 1.14
C ARG A 193 -14.06 -15.77 0.53
N PRO A 194 -13.68 -14.61 -0.05
CA PRO A 194 -12.30 -14.41 -0.50
C PRO A 194 -11.26 -14.58 0.60
N LEU A 195 -11.59 -14.18 1.84
CA LEU A 195 -10.69 -14.36 2.98
C LEU A 195 -10.56 -15.83 3.36
N SER A 196 -11.68 -16.54 3.48
CA SER A 196 -11.69 -17.96 3.81
C SER A 196 -11.01 -18.80 2.73
N GLU A 197 -11.25 -18.50 1.45
CA GLU A 197 -10.59 -19.16 0.32
C GLU A 197 -9.07 -18.98 0.41
N GLY A 198 -8.60 -17.74 0.60
CA GLY A 198 -7.18 -17.47 0.78
C GLY A 198 -6.56 -18.20 1.98
N ILE A 199 -7.31 -18.32 3.09
CA ILE A 199 -6.86 -19.12 4.25
C ILE A 199 -6.79 -20.59 3.87
N THR A 200 -7.86 -21.18 3.31
CA THR A 200 -7.90 -22.60 2.94
C THR A 200 -6.83 -22.99 1.92
N GLU A 201 -6.45 -22.08 1.03
CA GLU A 201 -5.36 -22.26 0.06
C GLU A 201 -3.97 -22.12 0.70
N GLY A 202 -3.88 -21.87 2.00
CA GLY A 202 -2.62 -21.68 2.73
C GLY A 202 -1.96 -20.32 2.48
N LYS A 203 -2.60 -19.41 1.73
CA LYS A 203 -2.04 -18.07 1.46
C LYS A 203 -1.89 -17.25 2.73
N ALA A 204 -2.69 -17.52 3.76
CA ALA A 204 -2.62 -16.83 5.04
C ALA A 204 -1.76 -17.56 6.09
N ALA A 205 -0.93 -18.55 5.72
CA ALA A 205 -0.16 -19.34 6.69
C ALA A 205 0.81 -18.52 7.56
N GLY A 206 1.23 -17.34 7.09
CA GLY A 206 2.07 -16.42 7.86
C GLY A 206 1.32 -15.56 8.87
N VAL A 207 -0.01 -15.47 8.76
CA VAL A 207 -0.85 -14.55 9.56
C VAL A 207 -1.01 -15.11 10.98
N LYS A 208 -0.50 -14.36 11.95
CA LYS A 208 -0.55 -14.65 13.40
C LYS A 208 -1.66 -13.87 14.09
N GLU A 209 -1.99 -12.69 13.55
CA GLU A 209 -3.00 -11.78 14.11
C GLU A 209 -4.01 -11.40 13.03
N LEU A 210 -5.29 -11.63 13.30
CA LEU A 210 -6.39 -11.26 12.43
C LEU A 210 -7.47 -10.54 13.25
N ASP A 211 -7.62 -9.23 13.05
CA ASP A 211 -8.66 -8.43 13.70
C ASP A 211 -9.89 -8.29 12.79
N LEU A 212 -10.99 -8.90 13.22
CA LEU A 212 -12.29 -8.90 12.53
C LEU A 212 -13.37 -8.13 13.32
N GLU A 213 -12.99 -7.31 14.31
CA GLU A 213 -13.95 -6.59 15.14
C GLU A 213 -14.83 -5.65 14.29
N LYS A 214 -16.14 -5.60 14.56
CA LYS A 214 -17.11 -4.74 13.85
C LYS A 214 -17.16 -4.94 12.33
N THR A 215 -16.76 -6.10 11.81
CA THR A 215 -16.84 -6.40 10.37
C THR A 215 -18.25 -6.78 9.88
N GLY A 216 -19.18 -6.97 10.80
CA GLY A 216 -20.54 -7.43 10.49
C GLY A 216 -20.60 -8.88 10.01
N LEU A 217 -19.54 -9.67 10.18
CA LEU A 217 -19.53 -11.10 9.86
C LEU A 217 -20.63 -11.83 10.63
N ALA A 218 -21.44 -12.59 9.90
CA ALA A 218 -22.43 -13.49 10.48
C ALA A 218 -21.75 -14.78 10.99
N LYS A 219 -22.51 -15.60 11.72
CA LYS A 219 -22.03 -16.87 12.27
C LYS A 219 -21.42 -17.76 11.19
N GLU A 220 -22.09 -17.85 10.05
CA GLU A 220 -21.69 -18.67 8.90
C GLU A 220 -20.34 -18.20 8.31
N GLY A 221 -20.14 -16.88 8.19
CA GLY A 221 -18.88 -16.31 7.71
C GLY A 221 -17.72 -16.57 8.67
N LEU A 222 -17.97 -16.50 9.98
CA LEU A 222 -16.97 -16.87 11.00
C LEU A 222 -16.66 -18.36 10.97
N GLU A 223 -17.66 -19.22 10.82
CA GLU A 223 -17.48 -20.67 10.70
C GLU A 223 -16.57 -21.02 9.51
N MET A 224 -16.79 -20.41 8.33
CA MET A 224 -15.93 -20.61 7.16
C MET A 224 -14.47 -20.22 7.41
N ILE A 225 -14.23 -19.08 8.06
CA ILE A 225 -12.87 -18.63 8.40
C ILE A 225 -12.23 -19.61 9.40
N CYS A 226 -12.97 -20.01 10.45
CA CYS A 226 -12.47 -20.94 11.46
C CYS A 226 -12.17 -22.33 10.87
N GLU A 227 -12.99 -22.83 9.95
CA GLU A 227 -12.74 -24.09 9.25
C GLU A 227 -11.48 -24.00 8.38
N GLY A 228 -11.29 -22.89 7.67
CA GLY A 228 -10.07 -22.63 6.91
C GLY A 228 -8.82 -22.70 7.79
N ILE A 229 -8.84 -22.04 8.96
CA ILE A 229 -7.72 -22.04 9.90
C ILE A 229 -7.42 -23.46 10.42
N LYS A 230 -8.45 -24.20 10.84
CA LYS A 230 -8.30 -25.60 11.30
C LYS A 230 -7.77 -26.52 10.19
N GLY A 231 -8.12 -26.25 8.94
CA GLY A 231 -7.61 -26.95 7.77
C GLY A 231 -6.10 -26.72 7.57
N CYS A 232 -5.61 -25.51 7.85
CA CYS A 232 -4.18 -25.19 7.74
C CYS A 232 -3.31 -25.85 8.83
N GLU A 233 -3.84 -26.08 10.03
CA GLU A 233 -3.10 -26.78 11.11
C GLU A 233 -2.85 -28.26 10.79
N LYS A 234 -3.70 -28.83 9.93
CA LYS A 234 -3.53 -30.18 9.39
C LYS A 234 -2.77 -30.11 8.08
N GLY A 235 -1.51 -29.70 8.15
CA GLY A 235 -0.60 -29.86 7.01
C GLY A 235 -0.55 -31.33 6.52
N PRO A 236 -0.18 -31.57 5.26
CA PRO A 236 0.09 -32.92 4.76
C PRO A 236 1.16 -33.64 5.59
#